data_AF-A0A1B8FNI5-F1
#
_entry.id   AF-A0A1B8FNI5-F1
#
_cell.length_a   1.000
_cell.length_b   1.000
_cell.length_c   1.000
_cell.angle_alpha   90.00
_cell.angle_beta   90.00
_cell.angle_gamma   90.00
#
_symmetry.space_group_name_H-M   'P 1'
#
loop_
_entity.id
_entity.type
_entity.pdbx_description
1 polymer ?
#
loop_
_entity_poly.entity_id
_entity_poly.type
_entity_poly.pdbx_seq_one_letter_code
_entity_poly.pdbx_strand_id
1 'polypeptide(L)'
;MCGVSGMESLMADRIKKLVLAIDFARGTSTTRDNSSTCLTLQQIASAALLPTGHPVRGVSAAVAVREFCHHNDRKFMDKAEEYPDFAVDLLKAMKTTFKSLAHSKRSITFKDPLSGEILNLGKDDLLI
;
A
#
# COMPACT_ATOMS: atom_id res chain seq x y z
N MET A 1 -10.42 29.31 -2.17
CA MET A 1 -10.39 28.00 -1.47
C MET A 1 -9.72 28.21 -0.12
N CYS A 2 -10.42 27.99 0.98
CA CYS A 2 -9.80 28.01 2.32
C CYS A 2 -8.96 26.73 2.48
N GLY A 3 -7.64 26.87 2.56
CA GLY A 3 -6.75 25.75 2.79
C GLY A 3 -6.84 25.29 4.24
N VAL A 4 -7.35 24.07 4.47
CA VAL A 4 -7.23 23.40 5.77
C VAL A 4 -5.84 22.79 5.81
N SER A 5 -4.91 23.46 6.48
CA SER A 5 -3.55 22.96 6.73
C SER A 5 -3.45 22.40 8.15
N GLY A 6 -2.60 21.39 8.35
CA GLY A 6 -2.35 20.75 9.65
C GLY A 6 -3.14 19.47 9.90
N MET A 7 -4.04 19.07 8.99
CA MET A 7 -4.82 17.83 9.10
C MET A 7 -4.27 16.70 8.23
N GLU A 8 -3.19 16.94 7.49
CA GLU A 8 -2.65 16.03 6.48
C GLU A 8 -2.19 14.70 7.10
N SER A 9 -1.45 14.79 8.22
CA SER A 9 -0.99 13.62 8.98
C SER A 9 -2.15 12.84 9.60
N LEU A 10 -3.18 13.54 10.10
CA LEU A 10 -4.36 12.92 10.67
C LEU A 10 -5.17 12.18 9.60
N MET A 11 -5.30 12.76 8.41
CA MET A 11 -5.94 12.10 7.26
C MET A 11 -5.15 10.87 6.82
N ALA A 12 -3.83 10.96 6.73
CA ALA A 12 -2.97 9.83 6.38
C ALA A 12 -3.11 8.69 7.41
N ASP A 13 -3.10 9.01 8.71
CA ASP A 13 -3.27 8.02 9.77
C ASP A 13 -4.68 7.38 9.73
N ARG A 14 -5.72 8.17 9.45
CA ARG A 14 -7.08 7.66 9.30
C ARG A 14 -7.22 6.71 8.12
N ILE A 15 -6.64 7.05 6.96
CA ILE A 15 -6.61 6.17 5.77
C ILE A 15 -5.87 4.88 6.11
N LYS A 16 -4.68 4.98 6.71
CA LYS A 16 -3.90 3.82 7.16
C LYS A 16 -4.71 2.89 8.05
N LYS A 17 -5.37 3.43 9.08
CA LYS A 17 -6.23 2.66 10.00
C LYS A 17 -7.40 2.00 9.29
N LEU A 18 -8.04 2.69 8.36
CA LEU A 18 -9.16 2.16 7.59
C LEU A 18 -8.74 0.95 6.75
N VAL A 19 -7.61 1.05 6.03
CA VAL A 19 -7.10 -0.05 5.21
C VAL A 19 -6.79 -1.29 6.06
N LEU A 20 -6.07 -1.10 7.17
CA LEU A 20 -5.75 -2.20 8.08
C LEU A 20 -7.01 -2.87 8.68
N ALA A 21 -8.04 -2.07 8.97
CA ALA A 21 -9.31 -2.61 9.46
C ALA A 21 -10.05 -3.43 8.39
N ILE A 22 -10.05 -3.00 7.13
CA ILE A 22 -10.64 -3.76 6.01
C ILE A 22 -9.90 -5.08 5.82
N ASP A 23 -8.57 -5.08 5.87
CA ASP A 23 -7.78 -6.29 5.71
C ASP A 23 -7.99 -7.30 6.83
N PHE A 24 -8.09 -6.82 8.07
CA PHE A 24 -8.44 -7.66 9.22
C PHE A 24 -9.82 -8.32 9.02
N ALA A 25 -10.80 -7.58 8.50
CA ALA A 25 -12.11 -8.11 8.16
C ALA A 25 -12.03 -9.16 7.03
N ARG A 26 -11.21 -8.96 6.00
CA ARG A 26 -10.99 -9.95 4.91
C ARG A 26 -10.40 -11.25 5.45
N GLY A 27 -9.41 -11.16 6.34
CA GLY A 27 -8.75 -12.32 6.94
C GLY A 27 -9.64 -13.15 7.88
N THR A 28 -10.72 -12.56 8.41
CA THR A 28 -11.67 -13.21 9.32
C THR A 28 -12.95 -13.72 8.62
N SER A 29 -13.21 -13.31 7.38
CA SER A 29 -14.37 -13.77 6.60
C SER A 29 -14.17 -15.17 6.02
N THR A 30 -15.17 -16.04 6.17
CA THR A 30 -15.21 -17.39 5.56
C THR A 30 -15.49 -17.36 4.06
N THR A 31 -16.01 -16.25 3.55
CA THR A 31 -16.28 -15.98 2.14
C THR A 31 -15.26 -14.97 1.64
N ARG A 32 -14.21 -15.47 1.00
CA ARG A 32 -13.10 -14.69 0.45
C ARG A 32 -13.57 -13.92 -0.80
N ASP A 33 -14.45 -12.94 -0.61
CA ASP A 33 -14.85 -12.03 -1.69
C ASP A 33 -13.68 -11.11 -2.00
N ASN A 34 -12.92 -11.50 -3.03
CA ASN A 34 -11.69 -10.84 -3.49
C ASN A 34 -11.93 -9.49 -4.20
N SER A 35 -13.15 -8.97 -4.21
CA SER A 35 -13.54 -7.82 -5.05
C SER A 35 -13.34 -6.45 -4.39
N SER A 36 -13.20 -6.37 -3.07
CA SER A 36 -13.03 -5.10 -2.36
C SER A 36 -11.55 -4.76 -2.18
N THR A 37 -10.94 -4.13 -3.18
CA THR A 37 -9.63 -3.48 -3.03
C THR A 37 -9.72 -2.33 -2.04
N CYS A 38 -8.80 -2.27 -1.07
CA CYS A 38 -8.75 -1.24 -0.02
C CYS A 38 -8.57 0.18 -0.57
N LEU A 39 -8.04 0.33 -1.79
CA LEU A 39 -8.01 1.60 -2.53
C LEU A 39 -8.55 1.42 -3.94
N THR A 40 -9.42 2.33 -4.36
CA THR A 40 -9.82 2.47 -5.76
C THR A 40 -8.76 3.25 -6.54
N LEU A 41 -8.70 3.01 -7.86
CA LEU A 41 -7.83 3.78 -8.76
C LEU A 41 -8.07 5.30 -8.68
N GLN A 42 -9.30 5.71 -8.37
CA GLN A 42 -9.65 7.11 -8.18
C GLN A 42 -9.04 7.70 -6.89
N GLN A 43 -8.95 6.91 -5.82
CA GLN A 43 -8.29 7.35 -4.59
C GLN A 43 -6.77 7.48 -4.80
N ILE A 44 -6.17 6.59 -5.58
CA ILE A 44 -4.76 6.69 -6.00
C ILE A 44 -4.54 7.96 -6.83
N ALA A 45 -5.38 8.20 -7.85
CA ALA A 45 -5.29 9.40 -8.68
C ALA A 45 -5.43 10.69 -7.85
N SER A 46 -6.40 10.74 -6.95
CA SER A 46 -6.60 11.88 -6.05
C SER A 46 -5.39 12.12 -5.15
N ALA A 47 -4.78 11.05 -4.61
CA ALA A 47 -3.59 11.17 -3.79
C ALA A 47 -2.38 11.66 -4.60
N ALA A 48 -2.24 11.23 -5.86
CA ALA A 48 -1.15 11.63 -6.75
C ALA A 48 -1.15 13.15 -7.04
N LEU A 49 -2.32 13.79 -7.03
CA LEU A 49 -2.47 15.23 -7.24
C LEU A 49 -2.13 16.08 -6.01
N LEU A 50 -1.81 15.46 -4.87
CA LEU A 50 -1.42 16.18 -3.67
C LEU A 50 0.02 16.72 -3.78
N PRO A 51 0.35 17.80 -3.04
CA PRO A 51 1.71 18.34 -3.03
C PRO A 51 2.76 17.30 -2.65
N THR A 52 3.95 17.41 -3.23
CA THR A 52 5.08 16.55 -2.88
C THR A 52 5.38 16.64 -1.38
N GLY A 53 5.56 15.47 -0.75
CA GLY A 53 5.75 15.37 0.70
C GLY A 53 4.45 15.28 1.50
N HIS A 54 3.28 15.38 0.86
CA HIS A 54 2.00 15.21 1.55
C HIS A 54 1.89 13.76 2.12
N PRO A 55 1.63 13.58 3.43
CA PRO A 55 1.62 12.27 4.09
C PRO A 55 0.72 11.21 3.42
N VAL A 56 -0.43 11.63 2.89
CA VAL A 56 -1.36 10.73 2.16
C VAL A 56 -0.71 10.08 0.94
N ARG A 57 0.19 10.78 0.22
CA ARG A 57 0.92 10.17 -0.92
C ARG A 57 1.73 8.96 -0.48
N GLY A 58 2.45 9.11 0.63
CA GLY A 58 3.23 8.01 1.22
C GLY A 58 2.37 6.84 1.66
N VAL A 59 1.22 7.12 2.30
CA VAL A 59 0.27 6.07 2.70
C VAL A 59 -0.33 5.37 1.48
N SER A 60 -0.77 6.10 0.46
CA SER A 60 -1.33 5.51 -0.77
C SER A 60 -0.31 4.62 -1.50
N ALA A 61 0.95 5.07 -1.61
CA ALA A 61 2.02 4.25 -2.17
C ALA A 61 2.32 3.00 -1.33
N ALA A 62 2.33 3.13 0.01
CA ALA A 62 2.51 1.99 0.92
C ALA A 62 1.38 0.95 0.77
N VAL A 63 0.13 1.39 0.64
CA VAL A 63 -1.01 0.49 0.39
C VAL A 63 -0.84 -0.23 -0.94
N ALA A 64 -0.50 0.48 -2.02
CA ALA A 64 -0.29 -0.16 -3.33
C ALA A 64 0.83 -1.21 -3.31
N VAL A 65 1.96 -0.92 -2.66
CA VAL A 65 3.06 -1.90 -2.49
C VAL A 65 2.62 -3.08 -1.63
N ARG A 66 1.80 -2.86 -0.61
CA ARG A 66 1.26 -3.94 0.21
C ARG A 66 0.35 -4.86 -0.59
N GLU A 67 -0.61 -4.31 -1.33
CA GLU A 67 -1.53 -5.08 -2.20
C GLU A 67 -0.75 -5.86 -3.26
N PHE A 68 0.32 -5.28 -3.81
CA PHE A 68 1.24 -5.98 -4.70
C PHE A 68 1.90 -7.19 -4.02
N CYS A 69 2.49 -6.98 -2.84
CA CYS A 69 3.20 -8.05 -2.12
C CYS A 69 2.26 -9.16 -1.60
N HIS A 70 1.03 -8.82 -1.22
CA HIS A 70 0.10 -9.77 -0.59
C HIS A 70 -0.82 -10.49 -1.57
N HIS A 71 -1.18 -9.80 -2.65
CA HIS A 71 -2.27 -10.23 -3.53
C HIS A 71 -1.84 -10.23 -5.00
N ASN A 72 -0.58 -9.91 -5.30
CA ASN A 72 -0.08 -9.70 -6.66
C ASN A 72 -1.00 -8.73 -7.44
N ASP A 73 -1.65 -7.79 -6.73
CA ASP A 73 -2.55 -6.81 -7.35
C ASP A 73 -1.70 -5.74 -8.03
N ARG A 74 -1.84 -5.68 -9.36
CA ARG A 74 -1.10 -4.78 -10.25
C ARG A 74 -1.93 -3.62 -10.77
N LYS A 75 -3.18 -3.44 -10.30
CA LYS A 75 -4.09 -2.38 -10.81
C LYS A 75 -3.51 -0.97 -10.68
N PHE A 76 -2.61 -0.73 -9.74
CA PHE A 76 -1.96 0.57 -9.57
C PHE A 76 -0.99 0.93 -10.71
N MET A 77 -0.58 -0.03 -11.55
CA MET A 77 0.39 0.20 -12.63
C MET A 77 -0.09 1.25 -13.63
N ASP A 78 -1.35 1.18 -14.09
CA ASP A 78 -1.94 2.17 -14.99
C ASP A 78 -1.84 3.60 -14.41
N LYS A 79 -2.00 3.73 -13.08
CA LYS A 79 -1.90 5.02 -12.40
C LYS A 79 -0.45 5.46 -12.18
N ALA A 80 0.49 4.54 -12.06
CA ALA A 80 1.91 4.89 -12.04
C ALA A 80 2.38 5.41 -13.40
N GLU A 81 1.83 4.90 -14.50
CA GLU A 81 2.10 5.41 -15.86
C GLU A 81 1.48 6.79 -16.08
N GLU A 82 0.24 7.01 -15.62
CA GLU A 82 -0.47 8.28 -15.76
C GLU A 82 0.08 9.39 -14.85
N TYR A 83 0.55 9.04 -13.65
CA TYR A 83 1.03 9.99 -12.64
C TYR A 83 2.49 9.68 -12.23
N PRO A 84 3.49 10.27 -12.90
CA PRO A 84 4.90 10.02 -12.61
C PRO A 84 5.31 10.30 -11.16
N ASP A 85 4.69 11.30 -10.54
CA ASP A 85 4.91 11.65 -9.13
C ASP A 85 4.47 10.53 -8.18
N PHE A 86 3.40 9.80 -8.54
CA PHE A 86 2.98 8.62 -7.81
C PHE A 86 3.94 7.44 -8.05
N ALA A 87 4.45 7.27 -9.27
CA ALA A 87 5.49 6.27 -9.55
C ALA A 87 6.75 6.50 -8.69
N VAL A 88 7.17 7.75 -8.50
CA VAL A 88 8.28 8.09 -7.59
C VAL A 88 7.98 7.67 -6.16
N ASP A 89 6.76 7.89 -5.68
CA ASP A 89 6.37 7.51 -4.32
C ASP A 89 6.27 5.99 -4.15
N LEU A 90 5.80 5.27 -5.18
CA LEU A 90 5.84 3.80 -5.24
C LEU A 90 7.27 3.28 -5.13
N LEU A 91 8.21 3.83 -5.90
CA LEU A 91 9.61 3.41 -5.85
C LEU A 91 10.24 3.64 -4.46
N LYS A 92 9.90 4.75 -3.79
CA LYS A 92 10.33 5.00 -2.40
C LYS A 92 9.74 3.98 -1.43
N ALA A 93 8.46 3.67 -1.57
CA ALA A 93 7.78 2.66 -0.74
C ALA A 93 8.39 1.27 -0.97
N MET A 94 8.52 0.82 -2.23
CA MET A 94 9.14 -0.46 -2.60
C MET A 94 10.58 -0.56 -2.08
N LYS A 95 11.39 0.48 -2.25
CA LYS A 95 12.77 0.52 -1.71
C LYS A 95 12.79 0.30 -0.19
N THR A 96 11.83 0.89 0.53
CA THR A 96 11.74 0.74 1.98
C THR A 96 11.32 -0.67 2.36
N THR A 97 10.32 -1.23 1.68
CA THR A 97 9.86 -2.61 1.87
C THR A 97 10.96 -3.62 1.57
N PHE A 98 11.60 -3.54 0.41
CA PHE A 98 12.62 -4.52 0.00
C PHE A 98 13.92 -4.43 0.80
N LYS A 99 14.23 -3.27 1.39
CA LYS A 99 15.32 -3.17 2.37
C LYS A 99 15.09 -4.00 3.63
N SER A 100 13.84 -4.29 3.96
CA SER A 100 13.47 -5.15 5.10
C SER A 100 13.31 -6.62 4.72
N LEU A 101 13.56 -6.96 3.45
CA LEU A 101 13.46 -8.32 2.97
C LEU A 101 14.54 -9.17 3.64
N ALA A 102 14.12 -10.21 4.34
CA ALA A 102 15.00 -11.18 4.97
C ALA A 102 14.67 -12.58 4.44
N HIS A 103 15.71 -13.32 4.08
CA HIS A 103 15.57 -14.69 3.59
C HIS A 103 16.04 -15.67 4.68
N SER A 104 15.20 -16.62 5.04
CA SER A 104 15.55 -17.76 5.89
C SER A 104 15.46 -19.07 5.10
N LYS A 105 15.95 -20.18 5.66
CA LYS A 105 15.84 -21.51 5.02
C LYS A 105 14.40 -21.95 4.72
N ARG A 106 13.39 -21.32 5.33
CA ARG A 106 11.98 -21.77 5.26
C ARG A 106 11.00 -20.72 4.76
N SER A 107 11.37 -19.45 4.76
CA SER A 107 10.50 -18.36 4.35
C SER A 107 11.28 -17.12 3.94
N ILE A 108 10.63 -16.29 3.14
CA ILE A 108 11.03 -14.91 2.88
C ILE A 108 10.12 -14.03 3.72
N THR A 109 10.70 -13.12 4.50
CA THR A 109 9.94 -12.14 5.27
C THR A 109 10.25 -10.73 4.83
N PHE A 110 9.30 -9.82 5.06
CA PHE A 110 9.50 -8.39 4.89
C PHE A 110 8.67 -7.64 5.91
N LYS A 111 9.02 -6.38 6.14
CA LYS A 111 8.22 -5.45 6.93
C LYS A 111 7.11 -4.87 6.07
N ASP A 112 5.87 -5.07 6.48
CA ASP A 112 4.70 -4.48 5.86
C ASP A 112 4.88 -2.95 5.76
N PRO A 113 4.74 -2.36 4.56
CA PRO A 113 4.99 -0.93 4.37
C PRO A 113 3.96 -0.04 5.09
N LEU A 114 2.83 -0.59 5.51
CA LEU A 114 1.73 0.14 6.12
C LEU A 114 1.69 -0.05 7.64
N SER A 115 1.58 -1.29 8.13
CA SER A 115 1.55 -1.62 9.57
C SER A 115 2.93 -1.60 10.21
N GLY A 116 3.97 -1.96 9.46
CA GLY A 116 5.32 -2.16 9.98
C GLY A 116 5.53 -3.53 10.64
N GLU A 117 4.58 -4.45 10.54
CA GLU A 117 4.71 -5.82 11.04
C GLU A 117 5.57 -6.68 10.11
N ILE A 118 6.17 -7.75 10.62
CA ILE A 118 6.94 -8.69 9.79
C ILE A 118 5.99 -9.74 9.23
N LEU A 119 5.96 -9.85 7.91
CA LEU A 119 5.09 -10.76 7.17
C LEU A 119 5.92 -11.79 6.41
N ASN A 120 5.40 -13.00 6.24
CA ASN A 120 6.00 -14.05 5.41
C ASN A 120 5.37 -14.03 4.02
N LEU A 121 6.17 -14.05 2.95
CA LEU A 121 5.70 -14.50 1.64
C LEU A 121 5.47 -16.01 1.69
N GLY A 122 4.28 -16.45 1.29
CA GLY A 122 3.98 -17.87 1.12
C GLY A 122 4.87 -18.49 0.04
N LYS A 123 5.13 -19.79 0.13
CA LYS A 123 5.91 -20.51 -0.91
C LYS A 123 5.24 -20.49 -2.29
N ASP A 124 3.94 -20.26 -2.34
CA ASP A 124 3.14 -20.25 -3.57
C ASP A 124 3.18 -18.90 -4.31
N ASP A 125 3.67 -17.84 -3.66
CA ASP A 125 3.80 -16.49 -4.22
C ASP A 125 5.14 -16.26 -4.96
N LEU A 126 5.99 -17.28 -5.02
CA LEU A 126 7.34 -17.23 -5.61
C LEU A 126 7.41 -17.59 -7.10
N LEU A 127 6.26 -17.87 -7.74
CA LEU A 127 6.18 -18.09 -9.18
C LEU A 127 6.03 -16.74 -9.90
N ILE A 128 7.16 -16.05 -10.08
CA ILE A 128 7.32 -14.98 -11.08
C ILE A 128 7.97 -15.58 -12.32
#